data_AF-A0A7W8D4Q9-F1
#
_entry.id   AF-A0A7W8D4Q9-F1
#
_cell.length_a   1.000
_cell.length_b   1.000
_cell.length_c   1.000
_cell.angle_alpha   90.00
_cell.angle_beta   90.00
_cell.angle_gamma   90.00
#
_symmetry.space_group_name_H-M   'P 1'
#
loop_
_entity.id
_entity.type
_entity.pdbx_description
1 polymer ?
#
loop_
_entity_poly.entity_id
_entity_poly.type
_entity_poly.pdbx_seq_one_letter_code
_entity_poly.pdbx_strand_id
1 'polypeptide(L)'
;MRHLLLTGLLLCAAASAPAATATLPPGAVLVDVVRAPEADVHAAALDATLAAGGDAAEVVQTLQTIADPLRREATAARLLDRLQRRGAAVPGPLLDALGAWPVSVWRRHEETAADWFLPVFDLPGRVQSVRLLQAREREVDALLAVLARKRADEASRSLAQAAPQVAALAVAAASPAVFDMLRAHAKSQAVAWPSPVLAAFARRAADADTFMHALDVGDPIDVLPLFAQTLPALPRADARTVLREALARPAYASVAAFALVRWSDPGDVADPLLRGMLATRDGGAAVAAALAQVPDALARIDALLASASDAATLGHLALALRLHGGPEAEVRLHALRGDARLSAAVRAELQR
;
A
#
# COMPACT_ATOMS: atom_id res chain seq x y z
N MET A 1 -6.04 21.13 5.76
CA MET A 1 -5.34 20.74 4.51
C MET A 1 -3.83 20.54 4.68
N ARG A 2 -3.13 21.33 5.51
CA ARG A 2 -1.66 21.23 5.71
C ARG A 2 -1.20 19.92 6.39
N HIS A 3 -1.89 19.47 7.46
CA HIS A 3 -1.60 18.20 8.16
C HIS A 3 -2.11 16.94 7.43
N LEU A 4 -3.02 17.12 6.47
CA LEU A 4 -3.58 16.07 5.60
C LEU A 4 -2.52 15.45 4.68
N LEU A 5 -1.61 16.28 4.16
CA LEU A 5 -0.58 15.86 3.19
C LEU A 5 0.66 15.29 3.89
N LEU A 6 1.04 15.82 5.05
CA LEU A 6 2.19 15.35 5.86
C LEU A 6 2.05 13.88 6.30
N THR A 7 0.82 13.39 6.34
CA THR A 7 0.48 12.15 7.03
C THR A 7 0.47 10.91 6.13
N GLY A 8 -0.06 11.04 4.90
CA GLY A 8 0.04 9.96 3.91
C GLY A 8 1.50 9.63 3.54
N LEU A 9 2.41 10.55 3.85
CA LEU A 9 3.85 10.41 3.65
C LEU A 9 4.59 9.69 4.77
N LEU A 10 4.07 9.78 5.98
CA LEU A 10 4.77 9.32 7.17
C LEU A 10 4.52 7.86 7.47
N LEU A 11 3.38 7.29 7.10
CA LEU A 11 3.06 5.86 7.27
C LEU A 11 4.10 4.88 6.70
N CYS A 12 5.10 5.35 5.94
CA CYS A 12 6.26 4.55 5.49
C CYS A 12 7.63 5.23 5.70
N ALA A 13 7.72 6.47 6.20
CA ALA A 13 9.03 7.14 6.42
C ALA A 13 9.72 6.70 7.72
N ALA A 14 9.02 5.98 8.59
CA ALA A 14 9.64 5.02 9.48
C ALA A 14 9.66 3.66 8.77
N ALA A 15 10.51 3.53 7.75
CA ALA A 15 11.18 2.25 7.57
C ALA A 15 11.70 1.88 8.96
N SER A 16 11.17 0.79 9.49
CA SER A 16 11.68 0.02 10.62
C SER A 16 12.94 0.64 11.25
N ALA A 17 12.81 1.07 12.51
CA ALA A 17 13.99 1.11 13.38
C ALA A 17 14.77 -0.21 13.19
N PRO A 18 16.11 -0.20 13.24
CA PRO A 18 17.00 -1.14 12.53
C PRO A 18 17.01 -2.60 13.04
N ALA A 19 15.94 -3.08 13.67
CA ALA A 19 15.81 -4.43 14.17
C ALA A 19 15.27 -5.45 13.14
N ALA A 20 14.96 -5.04 11.91
CA ALA A 20 14.63 -5.96 10.82
C ALA A 20 15.09 -5.41 9.47
N THR A 21 16.39 -5.22 9.32
CA THR A 21 17.03 -5.14 7.99
C THR A 21 16.95 -6.50 7.32
N ALA A 22 15.82 -6.78 6.68
CA ALA A 22 15.75 -7.71 5.57
C ALA A 22 15.25 -6.88 4.37
N THR A 23 16.14 -6.69 3.39
CA THR A 23 15.75 -6.32 2.03
C THR A 23 14.51 -7.12 1.66
N LEU A 24 13.40 -6.43 1.36
CA LEU A 24 12.19 -7.09 0.88
C LEU A 24 12.58 -7.91 -0.37
N PRO A 25 12.36 -9.22 -0.37
CA PRO A 25 12.72 -10.04 -1.51
C PRO A 25 11.76 -9.77 -2.68
N PRO A 26 12.19 -10.08 -3.92
CA PRO A 26 11.30 -10.07 -5.08
C PRO A 26 10.04 -10.91 -4.78
N GLY A 27 8.85 -10.34 -4.97
CA GLY A 27 7.58 -11.02 -4.67
C GLY A 27 6.81 -10.49 -3.46
N ALA A 28 7.39 -9.63 -2.63
CA ALA A 28 6.69 -9.06 -1.49
C ALA A 28 5.50 -8.17 -1.93
N VAL A 29 4.29 -8.50 -1.46
CA VAL A 29 3.05 -7.78 -1.78
C VAL A 29 2.54 -7.02 -0.55
N LEU A 30 2.42 -5.69 -0.66
CA LEU A 30 1.76 -4.87 0.36
C LEU A 30 0.24 -5.10 0.29
N VAL A 31 -0.29 -5.80 1.28
CA VAL A 31 -1.70 -6.13 1.39
C VAL A 31 -2.40 -5.01 2.17
N ASP A 32 -2.92 -4.02 1.45
CA ASP A 32 -3.85 -3.03 2.03
C ASP A 32 -5.28 -3.55 1.84
N VAL A 33 -5.78 -4.24 2.86
CA VAL A 33 -7.07 -4.96 2.78
C VAL A 33 -8.19 -4.17 3.43
N VAL A 34 -9.20 -3.94 2.58
CA VAL A 34 -10.62 -3.70 2.86
C VAL A 34 -11.00 -2.28 3.27
N ARG A 35 -11.84 -1.68 2.41
CA ARG A 35 -12.86 -0.71 2.83
C ARG A 35 -13.80 -1.43 3.80
N ALA A 36 -13.52 -1.34 5.09
CA ALA A 36 -14.49 -1.66 6.13
C ALA A 36 -15.24 -0.35 6.41
N PRO A 37 -16.40 -0.09 5.78
CA PRO A 37 -17.16 1.14 6.03
C PRO A 37 -17.47 1.30 7.52
N GLU A 38 -17.62 0.19 8.23
CA GLU A 38 -17.83 0.18 9.67
C GLU A 38 -16.59 0.62 10.47
N ALA A 39 -15.36 0.38 9.97
CA ALA A 39 -14.14 0.89 10.60
C ALA A 39 -14.02 2.42 10.43
N ASP A 40 -14.45 2.96 9.28
CA ASP A 40 -14.49 4.40 9.06
C ASP A 40 -15.51 5.11 9.96
N VAL A 41 -16.68 4.49 10.19
CA VAL A 41 -17.71 4.99 11.10
C VAL A 41 -17.21 4.98 12.55
N HIS A 42 -16.63 3.87 13.01
CA HIS A 42 -16.08 3.79 14.37
C HIS A 42 -14.92 4.76 14.58
N ALA A 43 -14.01 4.88 13.61
CA ALA A 43 -12.92 5.85 13.66
C ALA A 43 -13.43 7.29 13.72
N ALA A 44 -14.54 7.60 13.04
CA ALA A 44 -15.18 8.92 13.11
C ALA A 44 -15.72 9.23 14.50
N ALA A 45 -16.39 8.26 15.14
CA ALA A 45 -16.91 8.42 16.49
C ALA A 45 -15.79 8.65 17.50
N LEU A 46 -14.69 7.89 17.41
CA LEU A 46 -13.55 8.03 18.31
C LEU A 46 -12.79 9.36 18.13
N ASP A 47 -12.64 9.85 16.89
CA ASP A 47 -12.09 11.20 16.63
C ASP A 47 -12.98 12.30 17.23
N ALA A 48 -14.31 12.15 17.15
CA ALA A 48 -15.25 13.07 17.77
C ALA A 48 -15.15 13.07 19.30
N THR A 49 -14.98 11.91 19.93
CA THR A 49 -14.74 11.80 21.38
C THR A 49 -13.48 12.58 21.78
N LEU A 50 -12.37 12.39 21.07
CA LEU A 50 -11.13 13.15 21.33
C LEU A 50 -11.30 14.65 21.06
N ALA A 51 -12.04 15.03 20.02
CA ALA A 51 -12.34 16.43 19.72
C ALA A 51 -13.16 17.12 20.80
N ALA A 52 -14.03 16.37 21.50
CA ALA A 52 -14.82 16.86 22.63
C ALA A 52 -14.04 16.92 23.96
N GLY A 53 -12.75 16.61 23.96
CA GLY A 53 -11.92 16.55 25.17
C GLY A 53 -12.01 15.23 25.93
N GLY A 54 -12.51 14.17 25.28
CA GLY A 54 -12.53 12.81 25.84
C GLY A 54 -11.12 12.24 26.05
N ASP A 55 -11.02 11.25 26.93
CA ASP A 55 -9.74 10.66 27.35
C ASP A 55 -9.21 9.67 26.29
N ALA A 56 -7.91 9.73 26.04
CA ALA A 56 -7.19 8.75 25.23
C ALA A 56 -7.35 7.32 25.76
N ALA A 57 -7.45 7.14 27.08
CA ALA A 57 -7.68 5.84 27.70
C ALA A 57 -9.05 5.24 27.32
N GLU A 58 -10.10 6.07 27.28
CA GLU A 58 -11.45 5.66 26.88
C GLU A 58 -11.50 5.22 25.41
N VAL A 59 -10.76 5.92 24.55
CA VAL A 59 -10.62 5.57 23.14
C VAL A 59 -9.91 4.23 22.96
N VAL A 60 -8.80 4.01 23.69
CA VAL A 60 -8.08 2.72 23.68
C VAL A 60 -8.99 1.60 24.17
N GLN A 61 -9.74 1.82 25.25
CA GLN A 61 -10.67 0.83 25.78
C GLN A 61 -11.77 0.50 24.75
N THR A 62 -12.31 1.52 24.09
CA THR A 62 -13.33 1.33 23.04
C THR A 62 -12.78 0.57 21.83
N LEU A 63 -11.53 0.81 21.44
CA LEU A 63 -10.87 0.01 20.42
C LEU A 63 -10.71 -1.45 20.86
N GLN A 64 -10.39 -1.70 22.13
CA GLN A 64 -10.24 -3.05 22.69
C GLN A 64 -11.55 -3.84 22.75
N THR A 65 -12.72 -3.19 22.79
CA THR A 65 -14.02 -3.88 22.76
C THR A 65 -14.39 -4.42 21.37
N ILE A 66 -13.68 -4.00 20.31
CA ILE A 66 -13.84 -4.56 18.97
C ILE A 66 -13.26 -5.98 18.96
N ALA A 67 -14.15 -6.97 18.90
CA ALA A 67 -13.80 -8.39 19.01
C ALA A 67 -12.94 -8.91 17.84
N ASP A 68 -13.21 -8.42 16.62
CA ASP A 68 -12.43 -8.77 15.43
C ASP A 68 -11.09 -7.99 15.42
N PRO A 69 -9.93 -8.68 15.49
CA PRO A 69 -8.62 -8.04 15.49
C PRO A 69 -8.34 -7.19 14.23
N LEU A 70 -8.78 -7.64 13.05
CA LEU A 70 -8.54 -6.91 11.80
C LEU A 70 -9.37 -5.65 11.75
N ARG A 71 -10.65 -5.74 12.14
CA ARG A 71 -11.53 -4.58 12.25
C ARG A 71 -11.00 -3.58 13.26
N ARG A 72 -10.48 -4.06 14.39
CA ARG A 72 -9.87 -3.22 15.42
C ARG A 72 -8.65 -2.48 14.87
N GLU A 73 -7.76 -3.19 14.17
CA GLU A 73 -6.57 -2.60 13.57
C GLU A 73 -6.90 -1.58 12.47
N ALA A 74 -7.84 -1.92 11.59
CA ALA A 74 -8.37 -1.01 10.57
C ALA A 74 -8.95 0.26 11.21
N THR A 75 -9.74 0.12 12.28
CA THR A 75 -10.34 1.25 12.99
C THR A 75 -9.27 2.15 13.62
N ALA A 76 -8.26 1.56 14.26
CA ALA A 76 -7.14 2.31 14.83
C ALA A 76 -6.32 3.05 13.75
N ALA A 77 -6.04 2.39 12.62
CA ALA A 77 -5.33 3.00 11.50
C ALA A 77 -6.12 4.19 10.92
N ARG A 78 -7.44 4.03 10.76
CA ARG A 78 -8.34 5.09 10.31
C ARG A 78 -8.47 6.22 11.32
N LEU A 79 -8.47 5.94 12.62
CA LEU A 79 -8.48 6.96 13.67
C LEU A 79 -7.21 7.82 13.61
N LEU A 80 -6.03 7.20 13.50
CA LEU A 80 -4.77 7.92 13.32
C LEU A 80 -4.84 8.81 12.08
N ASP A 81 -5.28 8.26 10.94
CA ASP A 81 -5.46 9.03 9.71
C ASP A 81 -6.35 10.26 9.95
N ARG A 82 -7.49 10.11 10.67
CA ARG A 82 -8.44 11.20 10.92
C ARG A 82 -7.88 12.29 11.84
N LEU A 83 -7.29 11.91 12.97
CA LEU A 83 -6.69 12.86 13.92
C LEU A 83 -5.62 13.71 13.24
N GLN A 84 -4.83 13.05 12.41
CA GLN A 84 -3.81 13.69 11.60
C GLN A 84 -4.40 14.59 10.51
N ARG A 85 -5.48 14.18 9.83
CA ARG A 85 -6.17 15.04 8.85
C ARG A 85 -6.69 16.34 9.46
N ARG A 86 -7.13 16.29 10.72
CA ARG A 86 -7.61 17.43 11.50
C ARG A 86 -6.47 18.35 11.98
N GLY A 87 -5.23 17.89 11.96
CA GLY A 87 -4.09 18.63 12.50
C GLY A 87 -4.08 18.68 14.03
N ALA A 88 -4.74 17.72 14.67
CA ALA A 88 -4.68 17.59 16.12
C ALA A 88 -3.39 16.87 16.50
N ALA A 89 -2.72 17.34 17.56
CA ALA A 89 -1.68 16.55 18.19
C ALA A 89 -2.33 15.25 18.72
N VAL A 90 -1.86 14.11 18.24
CA VAL A 90 -2.31 12.81 18.74
C VAL A 90 -1.78 12.65 20.17
N PRO A 91 -2.64 12.29 21.15
CA PRO A 91 -2.21 12.12 22.53
C PRO A 91 -1.12 11.04 22.66
N GLY A 92 -0.07 11.34 23.42
CA GLY A 92 1.01 10.38 23.73
C GLY A 92 0.51 9.04 24.25
N PRO A 93 -0.42 8.98 25.22
CA PRO A 93 -0.96 7.72 25.72
C PRO A 93 -1.67 6.86 24.67
N LEU A 94 -2.35 7.50 23.70
CA LEU A 94 -2.96 6.78 22.58
C LEU A 94 -1.89 6.18 21.67
N LEU A 95 -0.84 6.94 21.36
CA LEU A 95 0.29 6.47 20.56
C LEU A 95 1.03 5.32 21.26
N ASP A 96 1.27 5.43 22.57
CA ASP A 96 1.92 4.37 23.35
C ASP A 96 1.12 3.07 23.30
N ALA A 97 -0.19 3.16 23.51
CA ALA A 97 -1.08 2.00 23.46
C ALA A 97 -1.13 1.35 22.08
N LEU A 98 -1.30 2.14 21.00
CA LEU A 98 -1.36 1.64 19.64
C LEU A 98 -0.01 1.10 19.14
N GLY A 99 1.10 1.71 19.57
CA GLY A 99 2.45 1.30 19.20
C GLY A 99 2.88 0.00 19.86
N ALA A 100 2.24 -0.38 20.97
CA ALA A 100 2.44 -1.65 21.66
C ALA A 100 1.61 -2.80 21.07
N TRP A 101 0.73 -2.54 20.11
CA TRP A 101 -0.06 -3.61 19.49
C TRP A 101 0.82 -4.51 18.64
N PRO A 102 0.62 -5.85 18.71
CA PRO A 102 1.37 -6.76 17.87
C PRO A 102 1.06 -6.47 16.40
N VAL A 103 2.09 -6.54 15.56
CA VAL A 103 1.90 -6.47 14.12
C VAL A 103 1.26 -7.77 13.66
N SER A 104 -0.02 -7.72 13.31
CA SER A 104 -0.69 -8.86 12.69
C SER A 104 -0.12 -9.08 11.29
N VAL A 105 0.61 -10.17 11.16
CA VAL A 105 1.03 -10.75 9.88
C VAL A 105 0.11 -11.92 9.58
N TRP A 106 -0.51 -11.91 8.40
CA TRP A 106 -1.22 -13.09 7.95
C TRP A 106 -0.21 -14.14 7.55
N ARG A 107 -0.13 -15.24 8.30
CA ARG A 107 0.56 -16.47 7.88
C ARG A 107 -0.51 -17.55 7.75
N ARG A 108 -0.77 -18.04 6.53
CA ARG A 108 -1.57 -19.25 6.38
C ARG A 108 -0.68 -20.47 6.64
N HIS A 109 -1.22 -21.46 7.34
CA HIS A 109 -0.44 -22.53 7.98
C HIS A 109 0.22 -23.51 7.00
N GLU A 110 -0.14 -23.45 5.72
CA GLU A 110 0.36 -24.32 4.65
C GLU A 110 0.80 -23.46 3.46
N GLU A 111 2.05 -23.00 3.44
CA GLU A 111 2.72 -22.63 2.19
C GLU A 111 4.23 -22.43 2.41
N THR A 112 4.95 -22.65 1.32
CA THR A 112 6.37 -23.00 1.19
C THR A 112 7.35 -21.97 1.74
N ALA A 113 8.58 -22.42 1.99
CA ALA A 113 9.71 -21.67 2.55
C ALA A 113 10.18 -20.43 1.75
N ALA A 114 9.40 -19.92 0.80
CA ALA A 114 9.76 -18.82 -0.10
C ALA A 114 8.79 -17.61 -0.07
N ASP A 115 7.64 -17.69 0.60
CA ASP A 115 6.65 -16.62 0.56
C ASP A 115 6.75 -15.71 1.79
N TRP A 116 6.94 -14.41 1.55
CA TRP A 116 7.15 -13.40 2.57
C TRP A 116 5.86 -12.63 2.85
N PHE A 117 5.49 -12.57 4.12
CA PHE A 117 4.24 -11.97 4.62
C PHE A 117 4.46 -10.50 5.00
N LEU A 118 3.58 -9.61 4.54
CA LEU A 118 3.58 -8.19 4.91
C LEU A 118 2.43 -7.87 5.88
N PRO A 119 2.63 -6.90 6.78
CA PRO A 119 1.65 -6.53 7.80
C PRO A 119 0.41 -5.87 7.18
N VAL A 120 -0.78 -6.18 7.70
CA VAL A 120 -2.05 -5.69 7.13
C VAL A 120 -2.24 -4.19 7.34
N PHE A 121 -1.84 -3.65 8.49
CA PHE A 121 -1.99 -2.22 8.81
C PHE A 121 -0.74 -1.54 9.39
N ASP A 122 0.27 -2.31 9.82
CA ASP A 122 1.52 -1.87 10.49
C ASP A 122 1.32 -0.71 11.48
N LEU A 123 0.41 -0.88 12.46
CA LEU A 123 0.10 0.15 13.44
C LEU A 123 1.33 0.70 14.20
N PRO A 124 2.29 -0.13 14.63
CA PRO A 124 3.52 0.38 15.24
C PRO A 124 4.33 1.28 14.31
N GLY A 125 4.47 0.91 13.03
CA GLY A 125 5.06 1.78 12.00
C GLY A 125 4.30 3.10 11.88
N ARG A 126 2.95 3.04 11.82
CA ARG A 126 2.09 4.24 11.76
C ARG A 126 2.30 5.18 12.95
N VAL A 127 2.38 4.63 14.15
CA VAL A 127 2.59 5.38 15.39
C VAL A 127 3.95 6.05 15.40
N GLN A 128 5.01 5.33 15.04
CA GLN A 128 6.36 5.87 14.99
C GLN A 128 6.44 7.06 14.03
N SER A 129 5.71 6.95 12.93
CA SER A 129 5.58 8.00 11.95
C SER A 129 4.81 9.22 12.47
N VAL A 130 3.71 9.03 13.21
CA VAL A 130 3.02 10.16 13.88
C VAL A 130 3.98 10.86 14.85
N ARG A 131 4.74 10.11 15.64
CA ARG A 131 5.73 10.66 16.57
C ARG A 131 6.82 11.44 15.85
N LEU A 132 7.32 10.93 14.73
CA LEU A 132 8.32 11.64 13.92
C LEU A 132 7.75 12.98 13.41
N LEU A 133 6.48 13.02 13.00
CA LEU A 133 5.82 14.26 12.61
C LEU A 133 5.81 15.27 13.74
N GLN A 134 5.32 14.85 14.91
CA GLN A 134 5.17 15.71 16.08
C GLN A 134 6.53 16.21 16.56
N ALA A 135 7.57 15.37 16.48
CA ALA A 135 8.93 15.75 16.84
C ALA A 135 9.56 16.74 15.83
N ARG A 136 9.19 16.68 14.55
CA ARG A 136 9.80 17.46 13.46
C ARG A 136 8.92 18.58 12.92
N GLU A 137 7.76 18.82 13.52
CA GLU A 137 6.76 19.79 13.05
C GLU A 137 7.36 21.19 12.88
N ARG A 138 8.15 21.66 13.85
CA ARG A 138 8.82 22.97 13.79
C ARG A 138 9.83 23.07 12.65
N GLU A 139 10.55 21.98 12.34
CA GLU A 139 11.52 21.95 11.25
C GLU A 139 10.81 21.99 9.89
N VAL A 140 9.71 21.26 9.77
CA VAL A 140 8.84 21.30 8.57
C VAL A 140 8.28 22.71 8.37
N ASP A 141 7.76 23.34 9.42
CA ASP A 141 7.21 24.70 9.34
C ASP A 141 8.26 25.73 8.94
N ALA A 142 9.46 25.64 9.52
CA ALA A 142 10.58 26.50 9.15
C ALA A 142 10.95 26.31 7.68
N LEU A 143 11.03 25.06 7.20
CA LEU A 143 11.34 24.76 5.81
C LEU A 143 10.25 25.28 4.87
N LEU A 144 8.97 25.09 5.19
CA LEU A 144 7.86 25.62 4.40
C LEU A 144 7.89 27.15 4.28
N ALA A 145 8.23 27.85 5.37
CA ALA A 145 8.37 29.30 5.36
C ALA A 145 9.50 29.77 4.43
N VAL A 146 10.59 28.99 4.36
CA VAL A 146 11.72 29.23 3.44
C VAL A 146 11.30 28.97 1.99
N LEU A 147 10.63 27.85 1.72
CA LEU A 147 10.19 27.47 0.36
C LEU A 147 9.20 28.47 -0.23
N ALA A 148 8.32 29.05 0.59
CA ALA A 148 7.33 30.02 0.15
C ALA A 148 7.93 31.35 -0.36
N ARG A 149 9.21 31.65 -0.04
CA ARG A 149 9.87 32.92 -0.37
C ARG A 149 10.91 32.79 -1.47
N LYS A 150 11.30 31.58 -1.84
CA LYS A 150 12.44 31.30 -2.71
C LYS A 150 12.01 30.99 -4.14
N ARG A 151 12.93 31.22 -5.09
CA ARG A 151 12.83 30.72 -6.47
C ARG A 151 13.10 29.21 -6.51
N ALA A 152 12.68 28.55 -7.60
CA ALA A 152 12.76 27.10 -7.76
C ALA A 152 14.13 26.52 -7.37
N ASP A 153 15.23 27.01 -7.95
CA ASP A 153 16.58 26.47 -7.72
C ASP A 153 17.04 26.60 -6.25
N GLU A 154 16.66 27.68 -5.57
CA GLU A 154 16.99 27.89 -4.17
C GLU A 154 16.11 27.05 -3.24
N ALA A 155 14.83 26.90 -3.60
CA ALA A 155 13.89 26.05 -2.88
C ALA A 155 14.31 24.57 -2.98
N SER A 156 14.72 24.13 -4.17
CA SER A 156 15.22 22.78 -4.42
C SER A 156 16.51 22.49 -3.66
N ARG A 157 17.46 23.44 -3.64
CA ARG A 157 18.67 23.30 -2.80
C ARG A 157 18.34 23.21 -1.31
N SER A 158 17.40 24.01 -0.82
CA SER A 158 16.98 23.95 0.59
C SER A 158 16.31 22.63 0.95
N LEU A 159 15.52 22.03 0.06
CA LEU A 159 14.97 20.70 0.27
C LEU A 159 16.04 19.61 0.24
N ALA A 160 17.00 19.67 -0.69
CA ALA A 160 18.08 18.71 -0.79
C ALA A 160 19.02 18.70 0.43
N GLN A 161 19.12 19.83 1.14
CA GLN A 161 19.92 19.96 2.36
C GLN A 161 19.17 19.55 3.64
N ALA A 162 17.84 19.45 3.60
CA ALA A 162 17.04 19.01 4.74
C ALA A 162 17.11 17.49 4.90
N ALA A 163 16.82 17.00 6.12
CA ALA A 163 16.67 15.56 6.34
C ALA A 163 15.60 15.01 5.37
N PRO A 164 15.83 13.87 4.68
CA PRO A 164 14.93 13.37 3.63
C PRO A 164 13.47 13.27 4.06
N GLN A 165 13.21 12.84 5.31
CA GLN A 165 11.86 12.75 5.85
C GLN A 165 11.22 14.13 6.04
N VAL A 166 11.97 15.13 6.53
CA VAL A 166 11.51 16.52 6.67
C VAL A 166 11.25 17.16 5.31
N ALA A 167 12.10 16.90 4.33
CA ALA A 167 11.93 17.38 2.96
C ALA A 167 10.67 16.78 2.30
N ALA A 168 10.48 15.47 2.42
CA ALA A 168 9.32 14.77 1.89
C ALA A 168 8.02 15.29 2.51
N LEU A 169 8.04 15.53 3.82
CA LEU A 169 6.97 16.19 4.56
C LEU A 169 6.68 17.61 4.06
N ALA A 170 7.71 18.42 3.88
CA ALA A 170 7.53 19.78 3.34
C ALA A 170 6.95 19.78 1.92
N VAL A 171 7.36 18.85 1.04
CA VAL A 171 6.76 18.69 -0.30
C VAL A 171 5.27 18.35 -0.20
N ALA A 172 4.89 17.50 0.74
CA ALA A 172 3.50 17.23 1.04
C ALA A 172 2.74 18.51 1.41
N ALA A 173 3.26 19.27 2.38
CA ALA A 173 2.56 20.40 2.97
C ALA A 173 2.66 21.71 2.16
N ALA A 174 3.49 21.76 1.13
CA ALA A 174 3.71 22.96 0.32
C ALA A 174 2.39 23.52 -0.25
N SER A 175 2.32 24.82 -0.51
CA SER A 175 1.17 25.36 -1.26
C SER A 175 1.13 24.77 -2.67
N PRO A 176 -0.03 24.75 -3.36
CA PRO A 176 -0.12 24.23 -4.73
C PRO A 176 0.91 24.85 -5.67
N ALA A 177 1.08 26.18 -5.63
CA ALA A 177 2.05 26.88 -6.47
C ALA A 177 3.51 26.45 -6.21
N VAL A 178 3.90 26.31 -4.93
CA VAL A 178 5.25 25.87 -4.56
C VAL A 178 5.45 24.40 -4.96
N PHE A 179 4.43 23.57 -4.78
CA PHE A 179 4.46 22.17 -5.18
C PHE A 179 4.66 22.00 -6.69
N ASP A 180 3.86 22.68 -7.51
CA ASP A 180 3.95 22.57 -8.97
C ASP A 180 5.31 23.05 -9.50
N MET A 181 5.82 24.15 -8.95
CA MET A 181 7.17 24.64 -9.23
C MET A 181 8.24 23.58 -8.92
N LEU A 182 8.20 23.00 -7.72
CA LEU A 182 9.18 22.00 -7.29
C LEU A 182 9.04 20.69 -8.07
N ARG A 183 7.82 20.25 -8.39
CA ARG A 183 7.54 19.07 -9.21
C ARG A 183 8.12 19.23 -10.63
N ALA A 184 7.91 20.39 -11.25
CA ALA A 184 8.48 20.68 -12.56
C ALA A 184 10.02 20.65 -12.53
N HIS A 185 10.63 21.17 -11.47
CA HIS A 185 12.08 21.14 -11.28
C HIS A 185 12.61 19.73 -10.95
N ALA A 186 11.83 18.88 -10.28
CA ALA A 186 12.20 17.48 -10.07
C ALA A 186 12.24 16.72 -11.41
N LYS A 187 11.27 16.95 -12.30
CA LYS A 187 11.22 16.33 -13.63
C LYS A 187 12.38 16.73 -14.54
N SER A 188 12.94 17.94 -14.38
CA SER A 188 14.09 18.39 -15.19
C SER A 188 15.42 17.75 -14.77
N GLN A 189 15.45 16.92 -13.72
CA GLN A 189 16.64 16.23 -13.19
C GLN A 189 17.83 17.15 -12.85
N ALA A 190 17.59 18.44 -12.64
CA ALA A 190 18.64 19.39 -12.30
C ALA A 190 19.26 19.13 -10.91
N VAL A 191 18.57 18.36 -10.06
CA VAL A 191 18.97 18.01 -8.69
C VAL A 191 18.67 16.53 -8.46
N ALA A 192 19.60 15.80 -7.85
CA ALA A 192 19.35 14.44 -7.38
C ALA A 192 18.47 14.48 -6.12
N TRP A 193 17.21 14.10 -6.27
CA TRP A 193 16.25 14.12 -5.18
C TRP A 193 16.30 12.83 -4.38
N PRO A 194 16.27 12.89 -3.03
CA PRO A 194 16.14 11.69 -2.21
C PRO A 194 14.83 10.96 -2.54
N SER A 195 14.91 9.62 -2.56
CA SER A 195 13.78 8.73 -2.86
C SER A 195 12.48 9.03 -2.07
N PRO A 196 12.50 9.31 -0.74
CA PRO A 196 11.30 9.68 0.00
C PRO A 196 10.61 10.95 -0.53
N VAL A 197 11.38 11.89 -1.07
CA VAL A 197 10.88 13.15 -1.63
C VAL A 197 10.23 12.90 -3.00
N LEU A 198 10.80 12.02 -3.82
CA LEU A 198 10.19 11.60 -5.09
C LEU A 198 8.87 10.87 -4.85
N ALA A 199 8.81 9.97 -3.88
CA ALA A 199 7.57 9.33 -3.45
C ALA A 199 6.55 10.35 -2.89
N ALA A 200 7.01 11.46 -2.30
CA ALA A 200 6.14 12.56 -1.86
C ALA A 200 5.49 13.27 -3.06
N PHE A 201 6.27 13.58 -4.09
CA PHE A 201 5.76 14.18 -5.33
C PHE A 201 4.74 13.28 -6.01
N ALA A 202 5.07 12.00 -6.22
CA ALA A 202 4.17 11.05 -6.87
C ALA A 202 2.82 10.92 -6.16
N ARG A 203 2.84 10.79 -4.82
CA ARG A 203 1.62 10.70 -4.00
C ARG A 203 0.72 11.91 -4.15
N ARG A 204 1.31 13.10 -4.04
CA ARG A 204 0.54 14.34 -4.04
C ARG A 204 0.05 14.72 -5.43
N ALA A 205 0.86 14.46 -6.46
CA ALA A 205 0.51 14.81 -7.82
C ALA A 205 -0.59 13.91 -8.38
N ALA A 206 -0.56 12.62 -7.99
CA ALA A 206 -1.50 11.60 -8.48
C ALA A 206 -1.60 11.61 -10.03
N ASP A 207 -0.45 11.70 -10.70
CA ASP A 207 -0.32 11.57 -12.16
C ASP A 207 0.70 10.49 -12.53
N ALA A 208 0.50 9.86 -13.70
CA ALA A 208 1.35 8.77 -14.18
C ALA A 208 2.83 9.19 -14.32
N ASP A 209 3.11 10.34 -14.91
CA ASP A 209 4.49 10.78 -15.18
C ASP A 209 5.32 10.89 -13.90
N THR A 210 4.76 11.53 -12.87
CA THR A 210 5.45 11.72 -11.59
C THR A 210 5.60 10.40 -10.84
N PHE A 211 4.61 9.49 -10.98
CA PHE A 211 4.70 8.13 -10.47
C PHE A 211 5.83 7.35 -11.13
N MET A 212 5.87 7.32 -12.47
CA MET A 212 6.89 6.58 -13.23
C MET A 212 8.28 7.15 -12.98
N HIS A 213 8.43 8.48 -12.90
CA HIS A 213 9.68 9.09 -12.53
C HIS A 213 10.15 8.63 -11.14
N ALA A 214 9.27 8.58 -10.14
CA ALA A 214 9.62 8.04 -8.83
C ALA A 214 10.07 6.58 -8.91
N LEU A 215 9.42 5.73 -9.72
CA LEU A 215 9.85 4.35 -9.93
C LEU A 215 11.20 4.20 -10.65
N ASP A 216 11.57 5.16 -11.51
CA ASP A 216 12.81 5.13 -12.30
C ASP A 216 14.05 5.41 -11.45
N VAL A 217 13.94 6.36 -10.53
CA VAL A 217 15.09 6.89 -9.75
C VAL A 217 15.00 6.64 -8.25
N GLY A 218 13.83 6.29 -7.73
CA GLY A 218 13.61 6.02 -6.32
C GLY A 218 14.09 4.64 -5.88
N ASP A 219 14.39 4.52 -4.59
CA ASP A 219 14.63 3.24 -3.94
C ASP A 219 13.30 2.47 -3.82
N PRO A 220 13.25 1.18 -4.18
CA PRO A 220 12.08 0.34 -4.03
C PRO A 220 11.36 0.48 -2.68
N ILE A 221 12.09 0.64 -1.57
CA ILE A 221 11.49 0.73 -0.23
C ILE A 221 10.51 1.90 -0.08
N ASP A 222 10.77 3.02 -0.75
CA ASP A 222 9.95 4.23 -0.64
C ASP A 222 8.84 4.28 -1.69
N VAL A 223 9.03 3.61 -2.83
CA VAL A 223 8.13 3.72 -4.00
C VAL A 223 7.15 2.56 -4.13
N LEU A 224 7.44 1.38 -3.55
CA LEU A 224 6.48 0.27 -3.47
C LEU A 224 5.12 0.67 -2.83
N PRO A 225 5.07 1.50 -1.78
CA PRO A 225 3.81 1.97 -1.21
C PRO A 225 2.92 2.77 -2.18
N LEU A 226 3.49 3.35 -3.25
CA LEU A 226 2.72 4.12 -4.24
C LEU A 226 1.67 3.27 -4.94
N PHE A 227 1.92 1.97 -5.14
CA PHE A 227 0.95 1.05 -5.77
C PHE A 227 -0.33 0.87 -4.96
N ALA A 228 -0.23 0.88 -3.63
CA ALA A 228 -1.40 0.79 -2.76
C ALA A 228 -2.07 2.16 -2.56
N GLN A 229 -1.28 3.23 -2.45
CA GLN A 229 -1.75 4.53 -1.97
C GLN A 229 -2.13 5.50 -3.10
N THR A 230 -1.34 5.54 -4.17
CA THR A 230 -1.46 6.54 -5.24
C THR A 230 -2.14 5.97 -6.46
N LEU A 231 -1.83 4.72 -6.82
CA LEU A 231 -2.43 4.06 -7.97
C LEU A 231 -3.97 4.14 -7.95
N PRO A 232 -4.69 3.88 -6.83
CA PRO A 232 -6.16 4.01 -6.75
C PRO A 232 -6.70 5.43 -7.02
N ALA A 233 -5.86 6.45 -6.87
CA ALA A 233 -6.23 7.85 -7.09
C ALA A 233 -5.91 8.34 -8.51
N LEU A 234 -5.15 7.55 -9.30
CA LEU A 234 -4.86 7.90 -10.69
C LEU A 234 -6.10 7.75 -11.57
N PRO A 235 -6.23 8.54 -12.65
CA PRO A 235 -7.15 8.24 -13.73
C PRO A 235 -6.95 6.81 -14.25
N ARG A 236 -8.04 6.15 -14.63
CA ARG A 236 -7.98 4.72 -15.04
C ARG A 236 -7.04 4.45 -16.21
N ALA A 237 -6.92 5.39 -17.15
CA ALA A 237 -5.97 5.29 -18.26
C ALA A 237 -4.51 5.34 -17.78
N ASP A 238 -4.21 6.29 -16.89
CA ASP A 238 -2.89 6.49 -16.28
C ASP A 238 -2.47 5.31 -15.43
N ALA A 239 -3.37 4.81 -14.56
CA ALA A 239 -3.14 3.64 -13.74
C ALA A 239 -2.75 2.41 -14.60
N ARG A 240 -3.41 2.22 -15.75
CA ARG A 240 -3.09 1.11 -16.66
C ARG A 240 -1.72 1.26 -17.31
N THR A 241 -1.34 2.46 -17.71
CA THR A 241 -0.01 2.72 -18.28
C THR A 241 1.07 2.45 -17.24
N VAL A 242 0.90 2.99 -16.02
CA VAL A 242 1.80 2.75 -14.89
C VAL A 242 1.93 1.25 -14.60
N LEU A 243 0.82 0.51 -14.53
CA LEU A 243 0.83 -0.93 -14.27
C LEU A 243 1.57 -1.70 -15.37
N ARG A 244 1.30 -1.39 -16.64
CA ARG A 244 1.96 -2.06 -17.78
C ARG A 244 3.47 -1.85 -17.73
N GLU A 245 3.92 -0.63 -17.47
CA GLU A 245 5.34 -0.30 -17.42
C GLU A 245 6.02 -0.86 -16.16
N ALA A 246 5.32 -0.88 -15.02
CA ALA A 246 5.81 -1.48 -13.79
C ALA A 246 5.94 -3.01 -13.88
N LEU A 247 5.02 -3.68 -14.60
CA LEU A 247 5.09 -5.13 -14.84
C LEU A 247 6.35 -5.55 -15.61
N ALA A 248 6.86 -4.67 -16.49
CA ALA A 248 8.09 -4.92 -17.23
C ALA A 248 9.36 -4.79 -16.35
N ARG A 249 9.23 -4.38 -15.09
CA ARG A 249 10.34 -4.12 -14.16
C ARG A 249 10.36 -5.21 -13.08
N PRO A 250 11.40 -6.07 -13.01
CA PRO A 250 11.44 -7.18 -12.05
C PRO A 250 11.23 -6.76 -10.58
N ALA A 251 11.76 -5.60 -10.19
CA ALA A 251 11.61 -5.07 -8.83
C ALA A 251 10.17 -4.73 -8.44
N TYR A 252 9.28 -4.49 -9.42
CA TYR A 252 7.91 -4.03 -9.20
C TYR A 252 6.85 -4.97 -9.78
N ALA A 253 7.26 -6.02 -10.51
CA ALA A 253 6.37 -6.90 -11.24
C ALA A 253 5.29 -7.51 -10.35
N SER A 254 5.64 -8.02 -9.17
CA SER A 254 4.70 -8.66 -8.26
C SER A 254 3.70 -7.68 -7.65
N VAL A 255 4.14 -6.48 -7.22
CA VAL A 255 3.22 -5.47 -6.67
C VAL A 255 2.29 -4.90 -7.76
N ALA A 256 2.81 -4.73 -8.98
CA ALA A 256 2.02 -4.30 -10.12
C ALA A 256 1.01 -5.38 -10.52
N ALA A 257 1.40 -6.66 -10.53
CA ALA A 257 0.52 -7.79 -10.81
C ALA A 257 -0.60 -7.92 -9.78
N PHE A 258 -0.28 -7.73 -8.50
CA PHE A 258 -1.26 -7.71 -7.43
C PHE A 258 -2.26 -6.55 -7.62
N ALA A 259 -1.76 -5.34 -7.88
CA ALA A 259 -2.59 -4.17 -8.09
C ALA A 259 -3.47 -4.27 -9.35
N LEU A 260 -2.98 -4.92 -10.41
CA LEU A 260 -3.68 -5.09 -11.69
C LEU A 260 -5.06 -5.76 -11.51
N VAL A 261 -5.18 -6.72 -10.60
CA VAL A 261 -6.44 -7.43 -10.35
C VAL A 261 -7.56 -6.48 -9.93
N ARG A 262 -7.27 -5.41 -9.21
CA ARG A 262 -8.27 -4.41 -8.80
C ARG A 262 -8.74 -3.52 -9.97
N TRP A 263 -8.02 -3.53 -11.08
CA TRP A 263 -8.24 -2.65 -12.23
C TRP A 263 -8.67 -3.37 -13.51
N SER A 264 -8.65 -4.71 -13.50
CA SER A 264 -9.16 -5.52 -14.61
C SER A 264 -10.61 -5.91 -14.35
N ASP A 265 -11.52 -5.21 -15.02
CA ASP A 265 -12.88 -5.69 -15.21
C ASP A 265 -12.90 -6.70 -16.38
N PRO A 266 -13.80 -7.70 -16.36
CA PRO A 266 -13.93 -8.64 -17.47
C PRO A 266 -14.20 -7.90 -18.81
N GLY A 267 -13.43 -8.22 -19.85
CA GLY A 267 -13.55 -7.59 -21.18
C GLY A 267 -12.82 -6.25 -21.34
N ASP A 268 -12.10 -5.79 -20.30
CA ASP A 268 -11.27 -4.60 -20.34
C ASP A 268 -9.85 -4.89 -20.86
N VAL A 269 -9.11 -3.86 -21.29
CA VAL A 269 -7.72 -3.93 -21.78
C VAL A 269 -6.74 -4.47 -20.73
N ALA A 270 -7.10 -4.42 -19.44
CA ALA A 270 -6.33 -5.00 -18.35
C ALA A 270 -6.52 -6.53 -18.20
N ASP A 271 -7.59 -7.11 -18.77
CA ASP A 271 -7.85 -8.55 -18.73
C ASP A 271 -6.80 -9.37 -19.51
N PRO A 272 -6.37 -8.98 -20.74
CA PRO A 272 -5.24 -9.62 -21.41
C PRO A 272 -3.94 -9.57 -20.61
N LEU A 273 -3.65 -8.46 -19.93
CA LEU A 273 -2.45 -8.33 -19.10
C LEU A 273 -2.51 -9.26 -17.88
N LEU A 274 -3.67 -9.34 -17.22
CA LEU A 274 -3.88 -10.23 -16.09
C LEU A 274 -3.70 -11.69 -16.50
N ARG A 275 -4.30 -12.09 -17.63
CA ARG A 275 -4.16 -13.44 -18.21
C ARG A 275 -2.72 -13.75 -18.57
N GLY A 276 -2.01 -12.79 -19.16
CA GLY A 276 -0.58 -12.90 -19.45
C GLY A 276 0.23 -13.16 -18.17
N MET A 277 -0.04 -12.42 -17.10
CA MET A 277 0.66 -12.59 -15.82
C MET A 277 0.34 -13.92 -15.12
N LEU A 278 -0.90 -14.42 -15.21
CA LEU A 278 -1.27 -15.75 -14.69
C LEU A 278 -0.48 -16.89 -15.32
N ALA A 279 -0.05 -16.74 -16.57
CA ALA A 279 0.78 -17.75 -17.25
C ALA A 279 2.26 -17.68 -16.82
N THR A 280 2.68 -16.61 -16.14
CA THR A 280 4.08 -16.44 -15.68
C THR A 280 4.29 -17.00 -14.27
N ARG A 281 5.49 -17.53 -14.02
CA ARG A 281 5.86 -18.07 -12.70
C ARG A 281 5.88 -16.99 -11.61
N ASP A 282 6.50 -15.85 -11.88
CA ASP A 282 6.75 -14.82 -10.86
C ASP A 282 5.55 -13.88 -10.66
N GLY A 283 4.76 -13.65 -11.70
CA GLY A 283 3.56 -12.83 -11.66
C GLY A 283 2.31 -13.59 -11.23
N GLY A 284 2.21 -14.86 -11.59
CA GLY A 284 0.99 -15.64 -11.43
C GLY A 284 0.58 -15.84 -9.97
N ALA A 285 1.55 -16.06 -9.08
CA ALA A 285 1.30 -16.16 -7.64
C ALA A 285 0.76 -14.83 -7.06
N ALA A 286 1.32 -13.69 -7.47
CA ALA A 286 0.84 -12.38 -7.02
C ALA A 286 -0.58 -12.08 -7.53
N VAL A 287 -0.89 -12.44 -8.78
CA VAL A 287 -2.25 -12.33 -9.32
C VAL A 287 -3.22 -13.25 -8.56
N ALA A 288 -2.82 -14.49 -8.27
CA ALA A 288 -3.63 -15.44 -7.52
C ALA A 288 -3.97 -14.92 -6.11
N ALA A 289 -2.97 -14.37 -5.41
CA ALA A 289 -3.16 -13.77 -4.10
C ALA A 289 -4.11 -12.58 -4.13
N ALA A 290 -4.04 -11.74 -5.17
CA ALA A 290 -4.97 -10.63 -5.33
C ALA A 290 -6.39 -11.10 -5.68
N LEU A 291 -6.53 -12.09 -6.58
CA LEU A 291 -7.83 -12.64 -7.00
C LEU A 291 -8.61 -13.22 -5.81
N ALA A 292 -7.93 -13.85 -4.86
CA ALA A 292 -8.56 -14.38 -3.65
C ALA A 292 -9.21 -13.32 -2.76
N GLN A 293 -8.85 -12.03 -2.93
CA GLN A 293 -9.21 -10.95 -2.01
C GLN A 293 -10.25 -9.97 -2.61
N VAL A 294 -10.64 -10.12 -3.88
CA VAL A 294 -11.63 -9.20 -4.48
C VAL A 294 -13.07 -9.59 -4.12
N PRO A 295 -13.97 -8.61 -3.98
CA PRO A 295 -15.41 -8.89 -4.01
C PRO A 295 -15.71 -9.62 -5.32
N ASP A 296 -16.40 -10.76 -5.27
CA ASP A 296 -16.66 -11.65 -6.41
C ASP A 296 -15.49 -12.51 -6.90
N ALA A 297 -14.49 -12.75 -6.03
CA ALA A 297 -13.34 -13.62 -6.29
C ALA A 297 -13.71 -14.93 -7.01
N LEU A 298 -14.69 -15.68 -6.48
CA LEU A 298 -15.08 -16.98 -7.04
C LEU A 298 -15.66 -16.89 -8.44
N ALA A 299 -16.58 -15.96 -8.70
CA ALA A 299 -17.17 -15.77 -10.03
C ALA A 299 -16.09 -15.42 -11.07
N ARG A 300 -15.12 -14.61 -10.67
CA ARG A 300 -14.03 -14.19 -11.53
C ARG A 300 -13.00 -15.29 -11.77
N ILE A 301 -12.69 -16.09 -10.74
CA ILE A 301 -11.87 -17.31 -10.88
C ILE A 301 -12.56 -18.29 -11.83
N ASP A 302 -13.87 -18.51 -11.70
CA ASP A 302 -14.64 -19.41 -12.58
C ASP A 302 -14.55 -18.97 -14.06
N ALA A 303 -14.68 -17.67 -14.33
CA ALA A 303 -14.54 -17.12 -15.68
C ALA A 303 -13.12 -17.33 -16.27
N LEU A 304 -12.09 -17.21 -15.44
CA LEU A 304 -10.70 -17.46 -15.84
C LEU A 304 -10.45 -18.96 -16.05
N LEU A 305 -10.97 -19.83 -15.19
CA LEU A 305 -10.88 -21.30 -15.31
C LEU A 305 -11.54 -21.82 -16.59
N ALA A 306 -12.67 -21.23 -16.98
CA ALA A 306 -13.39 -21.60 -18.19
C ALA A 306 -12.58 -21.36 -19.48
N SER A 307 -11.61 -20.45 -19.45
CA SER A 307 -10.79 -20.05 -20.60
C SER A 307 -9.31 -20.43 -20.48
N ALA A 308 -8.87 -20.91 -19.32
CA ALA A 308 -7.51 -21.38 -19.10
C ALA A 308 -7.25 -22.68 -19.87
N SER A 309 -6.08 -22.80 -20.51
CA SER A 309 -5.69 -24.02 -21.25
C SER A 309 -4.32 -24.55 -20.85
N ASP A 310 -3.51 -23.75 -20.19
CA ASP A 310 -2.17 -24.11 -19.74
C ASP A 310 -2.11 -24.46 -18.25
N ALA A 311 -1.18 -25.35 -17.90
CA ALA A 311 -1.05 -25.87 -16.54
C ALA A 311 -0.58 -24.81 -15.53
N ALA A 312 0.14 -23.77 -15.96
CA ALA A 312 0.63 -22.72 -15.07
C ALA A 312 -0.53 -21.83 -14.59
N THR A 313 -1.34 -21.33 -15.51
CA THR A 313 -2.56 -20.57 -15.21
C THR A 313 -3.50 -21.38 -14.32
N LEU A 314 -3.76 -22.64 -14.65
CA LEU A 314 -4.63 -23.50 -13.84
C LEU A 314 -4.04 -23.72 -12.43
N GLY A 315 -2.72 -23.86 -12.30
CA GLY A 315 -2.03 -23.95 -11.00
C GLY A 315 -2.19 -22.68 -10.16
N HIS A 316 -2.03 -21.49 -10.75
CA HIS A 316 -2.23 -20.22 -10.05
C HIS A 316 -3.70 -19.95 -9.70
N LEU A 317 -4.66 -20.34 -10.54
CA LEU A 317 -6.09 -20.25 -10.20
C LEU A 317 -6.46 -21.21 -9.05
N ALA A 318 -5.84 -22.39 -9.00
CA ALA A 318 -5.98 -23.29 -7.88
C ALA A 318 -5.40 -22.71 -6.58
N LEU A 319 -4.24 -22.03 -6.67
CA LEU A 319 -3.69 -21.24 -5.55
C LEU A 319 -4.67 -20.14 -5.10
N ALA A 320 -5.29 -19.41 -6.03
CA ALA A 320 -6.30 -18.39 -5.69
C ALA A 320 -7.50 -18.99 -4.93
N LEU A 321 -7.98 -20.18 -5.32
CA LEU A 321 -9.04 -20.90 -4.60
C LEU A 321 -8.61 -21.33 -3.20
N ARG A 322 -7.38 -21.86 -3.05
CA ARG A 322 -6.80 -22.18 -1.73
C ARG A 322 -6.70 -20.94 -0.85
N LEU A 323 -6.21 -19.83 -1.40
CA LEU A 323 -6.08 -18.55 -0.70
C LEU A 323 -7.44 -17.93 -0.35
N HIS A 324 -8.49 -18.15 -1.13
CA HIS A 324 -9.84 -17.76 -0.75
C HIS A 324 -10.34 -18.59 0.46
N GLY A 325 -10.24 -19.92 0.37
CA GLY A 325 -10.45 -20.87 1.47
C GLY A 325 -11.81 -20.83 2.18
N GLY A 326 -12.85 -20.32 1.50
CA GLY A 326 -14.24 -20.58 1.86
C GLY A 326 -14.73 -21.96 1.37
N PRO A 327 -15.84 -22.49 1.91
CA PRO A 327 -16.34 -23.83 1.58
C PRO A 327 -16.65 -24.00 0.09
N GLU A 328 -17.16 -22.95 -0.54
CA GLU A 328 -17.40 -22.91 -1.99
C GLU A 328 -16.13 -22.96 -2.84
N ALA A 329 -15.02 -22.43 -2.32
CA ALA A 329 -13.72 -22.49 -2.99
C ALA A 329 -13.14 -23.91 -2.90
N GLU A 330 -13.35 -24.59 -1.78
CA GLU A 330 -12.92 -25.99 -1.60
C GLU A 330 -13.66 -26.93 -2.57
N VAL A 331 -14.95 -26.72 -2.80
CA VAL A 331 -15.73 -27.47 -3.80
C VAL A 331 -15.12 -27.30 -5.20
N ARG A 332 -14.83 -26.05 -5.59
CA ARG A 332 -14.21 -25.72 -6.88
C ARG A 332 -12.80 -26.30 -7.00
N LEU A 333 -12.01 -26.21 -5.95
CA LEU A 333 -10.67 -26.79 -5.89
C LEU A 333 -10.72 -28.31 -6.05
N HIS A 334 -11.70 -28.96 -5.41
CA HIS A 334 -11.87 -30.40 -5.54
C HIS A 334 -12.28 -30.82 -6.95
N ALA A 335 -13.16 -30.06 -7.61
CA ALA A 335 -13.50 -30.27 -9.01
C ALA A 335 -12.28 -30.08 -9.92
N LEU A 336 -11.46 -29.06 -9.66
CA LEU A 336 -10.25 -28.76 -10.42
C LEU A 336 -9.19 -29.87 -10.32
N ARG A 337 -9.08 -30.57 -9.18
CA ARG A 337 -8.20 -31.75 -9.02
C ARG A 337 -8.49 -32.86 -10.03
N GLY A 338 -9.74 -32.96 -10.51
CA GLY A 338 -10.17 -33.89 -11.54
C GLY A 338 -9.92 -33.43 -12.98
N ASP A 339 -9.42 -32.21 -13.18
CA ASP A 339 -9.23 -31.63 -14.50
C ASP A 339 -8.06 -32.31 -15.25
N ALA A 340 -8.37 -32.90 -16.41
CA ALA A 340 -7.42 -33.62 -17.23
C ALA A 340 -6.32 -32.72 -17.84
N ARG A 341 -6.53 -31.39 -17.86
CA ARG A 341 -5.56 -30.40 -18.36
C ARG A 341 -4.38 -30.20 -17.39
N LEU A 342 -4.53 -30.57 -16.12
CA LEU A 342 -3.48 -30.41 -15.11
C LEU A 342 -2.41 -31.50 -15.24
N SER A 343 -1.14 -31.06 -15.17
CA SER A 343 -0.02 -32.00 -15.07
C SER A 343 -0.12 -32.85 -13.79
N ALA A 344 0.47 -34.04 -13.80
CA ALA A 344 0.49 -34.91 -12.62
C ALA A 344 1.16 -34.22 -11.41
N ALA A 345 2.18 -33.39 -11.65
CA ALA A 345 2.85 -32.62 -10.62
C ALA A 345 1.94 -31.58 -9.97
N VAL A 346 1.17 -30.82 -10.78
CA VAL A 346 0.22 -29.84 -10.24
C VAL A 346 -0.91 -30.54 -9.49
N ARG A 347 -1.44 -31.66 -10.01
CA ARG A 347 -2.45 -32.45 -9.29
C ARG A 347 -1.95 -32.96 -7.94
N ALA A 348 -0.70 -33.44 -7.87
CA ALA A 348 -0.08 -33.88 -6.63
C ALA A 348 0.15 -32.73 -5.63
N GLU A 349 0.50 -31.53 -6.11
CA GLU A 349 0.62 -30.33 -5.27
C GLU A 349 -0.73 -29.86 -4.74
N LEU A 350 -1.81 -29.99 -5.52
CA LEU A 350 -3.18 -29.65 -5.08
C LEU A 350 -3.79 -30.67 -4.12
N GLN A 351 -3.26 -31.89 -4.09
CA GLN A 351 -3.69 -32.97 -3.19
C GLN A 351 -2.98 -32.92 -1.82
N ARG A 352 -1.72 -32.50 -1.80
CA ARG A 352 -1.04 -32.02 -0.59
C ARG A 352 -1.75 -30.79 -0.09
#